data_AF-A0A380DV07-F1
#
_entry.id   AF-A0A380DV07-F1
#
_cell.length_a   1.000
_cell.length_b   1.000
_cell.length_c   1.000
_cell.angle_alpha   90.00
_cell.angle_beta   90.00
_cell.angle_gamma   90.00
#
_symmetry.space_group_name_H-M   'P 1'
#
loop_
_entity.id
_entity.type
_entity.pdbx_description
1 polymer ?
#
loop_
_entity_poly.entity_id
_entity_poly.type
_entity_poly.pdbx_seq_one_letter_code
_entity_poly.pdbx_strand_id
1 'polypeptide(L)'
;MGVECIVLVIIFSLNSLSVRVYGESEYWLALIKVVTVIVFIAIGLLTIVGIMGGHFVGFEIFNKGEGPILGGNLGGSLLSILGVFLIAGFSFQGTELIGITAGESENPERAVPKAIKQVFWRILLFYILAIFVIGMLIPYDSSALMGGGNDVATSPFTLVFKNAGFAFAASFMNAVILTSVLSAGNSGMYASTRMLYSMSKDKLAFETFGKTNKNGVPYMSLLVTAIIVVIIFVVQSVTEGAYQYIVAASGLTGFIAWVGIAVSHYRFRRAFDKQIMINLN
;
A
#
# COMPACT_ATOMS: atom_id res chain seq x y z
N MET A 1 5.59 0.82 21.26
CA MET A 1 4.85 2.03 21.64
C MET A 1 5.56 3.37 21.41
N GLY A 2 6.91 3.46 21.36
CA GLY A 2 7.59 4.76 21.16
C GLY A 2 7.53 5.31 19.73
N VAL A 3 8.01 4.52 18.76
CA VAL A 3 8.11 4.96 17.34
C VAL A 3 6.74 5.12 16.68
N GLU A 4 5.78 4.24 16.99
CA GLU A 4 4.43 4.29 16.43
C GLU A 4 3.69 5.59 16.79
N CYS A 5 3.82 6.03 18.04
CA CYS A 5 3.23 7.29 18.50
C CYS A 5 3.87 8.51 17.80
N ILE A 6 5.19 8.51 17.60
CA ILE A 6 5.88 9.57 16.86
C ILE A 6 5.36 9.63 15.42
N VAL A 7 5.26 8.48 14.75
CA VAL A 7 4.73 8.38 13.39
C VAL A 7 3.28 8.88 13.32
N LEU A 8 2.44 8.51 14.29
CA LEU A 8 1.06 8.99 14.35
C LEU A 8 0.98 10.50 14.56
N VAL A 9 1.81 11.08 15.42
CA VAL A 9 1.86 12.54 15.63
C VAL A 9 2.26 13.26 14.35
N ILE A 10 3.23 12.73 13.60
CA ILE A 10 3.62 13.27 12.29
C ILE A 10 2.45 13.21 11.31
N ILE A 11 1.81 12.03 11.18
CA ILE A 11 0.65 11.82 10.28
C ILE A 11 -0.51 12.76 10.64
N PHE A 12 -0.84 12.85 11.93
CA PHE A 12 -1.90 13.72 12.42
C PHE A 12 -1.60 15.18 12.12
N SER A 13 -0.36 15.61 12.36
CA SER A 13 0.09 16.98 12.07
C SER A 13 -0.05 17.29 10.59
N LEU A 14 0.45 16.42 9.70
CA LEU A 14 0.34 16.58 8.25
C LEU A 14 -1.13 16.67 7.79
N ASN A 15 -2.01 15.87 8.38
CA ASN A 15 -3.44 15.88 8.05
C ASN A 15 -4.23 17.02 8.70
N SER A 16 -3.70 17.64 9.75
CA SER A 16 -4.29 18.82 10.39
C SER A 16 -4.00 20.13 9.64
N LEU A 17 -2.95 20.11 8.81
CA LEU A 17 -2.57 21.20 7.91
C LEU A 17 -3.40 21.16 6.61
N SER A 18 -3.27 22.20 5.79
CA SER A 18 -4.03 22.29 4.53
C SER A 18 -3.76 21.12 3.59
N VAL A 19 -4.74 20.78 2.75
CA VAL A 19 -4.64 19.73 1.70
C VAL A 19 -3.41 19.91 0.80
N ARG A 20 -2.97 21.17 0.60
CA ARG A 20 -1.75 21.49 -0.15
C ARG A 20 -0.49 20.91 0.49
N VAL A 21 -0.36 21.01 1.82
CA VAL A 21 0.80 20.48 2.55
C VAL A 21 0.84 18.96 2.47
N TYR A 22 -0.33 18.30 2.54
CA TYR A 22 -0.45 16.86 2.29
C TYR A 22 0.05 16.51 0.89
N GLY A 23 -0.42 17.22 -0.14
CA GLY A 23 -0.02 16.96 -1.54
C GLY A 23 1.47 17.16 -1.81
N GLU A 24 2.07 18.24 -1.29
CA GLU A 24 3.51 18.50 -1.43
C GLU A 24 4.35 17.45 -0.69
N SER A 25 3.95 17.06 0.53
CA SER A 25 4.65 16.04 1.31
C SER A 25 4.62 14.68 0.60
N GLU A 26 3.46 14.28 0.11
CA GLU A 26 3.31 13.03 -0.64
C GLU A 26 4.12 13.02 -1.94
N TYR A 27 4.21 14.17 -2.64
CA TYR A 27 5.03 14.29 -3.85
C TYR A 27 6.51 13.96 -3.57
N TRP A 28 7.09 14.57 -2.53
CA TRP A 28 8.49 14.33 -2.15
C TRP A 28 8.72 12.89 -1.65
N LEU A 29 7.83 12.38 -0.80
CA LEU A 29 7.92 11.00 -0.31
C LEU A 29 7.80 9.99 -1.48
N ALA A 30 6.91 10.23 -2.44
CA ALA A 30 6.75 9.40 -3.63
C ALA A 30 8.00 9.40 -4.52
N LEU A 31 8.65 10.55 -4.71
CA LEU A 31 9.86 10.66 -5.52
C LEU A 31 10.99 9.79 -4.98
N ILE A 32 11.26 9.86 -3.68
CA ILE A 32 12.31 9.07 -3.01
C ILE A 32 12.07 7.58 -3.24
N LYS A 33 10.83 7.12 -3.05
CA LYS A 33 10.42 5.72 -3.26
C LYS A 33 10.67 5.26 -4.69
N VAL A 34 10.20 6.02 -5.67
CA VAL A 34 10.31 5.66 -7.09
C VAL A 34 11.77 5.56 -7.51
N VAL A 35 12.59 6.56 -7.17
CA VAL A 35 14.03 6.54 -7.49
C VAL A 35 14.72 5.34 -6.84
N THR A 36 14.42 5.08 -5.57
CA THR A 36 15.01 3.95 -4.84
C THR A 36 14.66 2.60 -5.48
N VAL A 37 13.41 2.40 -5.90
CA VAL A 37 13.00 1.15 -6.56
C VAL A 37 13.65 0.99 -7.93
N ILE A 38 13.82 2.07 -8.70
CA ILE A 38 14.56 2.02 -9.98
C ILE A 38 16.01 1.58 -9.75
N VAL A 39 16.69 2.18 -8.77
CA VAL A 39 18.06 1.81 -8.42
C VAL A 39 18.14 0.36 -7.94
N PHE A 40 17.19 -0.07 -7.12
CA PHE A 40 17.09 -1.46 -6.67
C PHE A 40 16.96 -2.44 -7.83
N ILE A 41 16.05 -2.17 -8.78
CA ILE A 41 15.86 -3.04 -9.95
C ILE A 41 17.13 -3.08 -10.80
N ALA A 42 17.76 -1.94 -11.05
CA ALA A 42 19.00 -1.88 -11.83
C ALA A 42 20.12 -2.72 -11.19
N ILE A 43 20.38 -2.52 -9.89
CA ILE A 43 21.41 -3.28 -9.16
C ILE A 43 21.07 -4.76 -9.11
N GLY A 44 19.81 -5.10 -8.86
CA GLY A 44 19.35 -6.48 -8.84
C GLY A 44 19.54 -7.20 -10.18
N LEU A 45 19.15 -6.57 -11.28
CA LEU A 45 19.36 -7.12 -12.62
C LEU A 45 20.86 -7.28 -12.95
N LEU A 46 21.70 -6.30 -12.61
CA LEU A 46 23.16 -6.40 -12.78
C LEU A 46 23.75 -7.54 -11.94
N THR A 47 23.19 -7.81 -10.77
CA THR A 47 23.60 -8.93 -9.91
C THR A 47 23.18 -10.27 -10.51
N ILE A 48 21.95 -10.37 -11.03
CA ILE A 48 21.43 -11.59 -11.66
C ILE A 48 22.29 -12.02 -12.85
N VAL A 49 22.73 -11.07 -13.67
CA VAL A 49 23.59 -11.33 -14.84
C VAL A 49 25.08 -11.51 -14.48
N GLY A 50 25.44 -11.40 -13.19
CA GLY A 50 26.80 -11.61 -12.70
C GLY A 50 27.79 -10.46 -12.93
N ILE A 51 27.31 -9.29 -13.39
CA ILE A 51 28.13 -8.07 -13.49
C ILE A 51 28.47 -7.55 -12.09
N MET A 52 27.52 -7.66 -11.15
CA MET A 52 27.74 -7.38 -9.73
C MET A 52 27.75 -8.71 -8.96
N GLY A 53 28.80 -8.98 -8.17
CA GLY A 53 28.92 -10.22 -7.37
C GLY A 53 29.74 -11.35 -8.00
N GLY A 54 30.23 -11.19 -9.23
CA GLY A 54 31.28 -12.02 -9.82
C GLY A 54 30.87 -13.43 -10.27
N HIS A 55 29.59 -13.79 -10.17
CA HIS A 55 29.04 -15.05 -10.69
C HIS A 55 27.66 -14.83 -11.28
N PHE A 56 27.35 -15.52 -12.37
CA PHE A 56 26.03 -15.46 -13.01
C PHE A 56 25.02 -16.28 -12.19
N VAL A 57 24.01 -15.61 -11.63
CA VAL A 57 22.94 -16.27 -10.86
C VAL A 57 21.89 -16.87 -11.79
N GLY A 58 21.50 -16.12 -12.83
CA GLY A 58 20.45 -16.54 -13.75
C GLY A 58 19.17 -16.95 -13.02
N PHE A 59 18.56 -18.06 -13.44
CA PHE A 59 17.32 -18.60 -12.87
C PHE A 59 17.55 -19.72 -11.84
N GLU A 60 18.76 -19.89 -11.32
CA GLU A 60 19.10 -20.99 -10.42
C GLU A 60 18.27 -20.93 -9.13
N ILE A 61 18.25 -19.78 -8.46
CA ILE A 61 17.51 -19.56 -7.22
C ILE A 61 15.99 -19.63 -7.47
N PHE A 62 15.53 -19.06 -8.58
CA PHE A 62 14.10 -19.00 -8.93
C PHE A 62 13.48 -20.39 -9.17
N ASN A 63 14.27 -21.34 -9.68
CA ASN A 63 13.83 -22.72 -9.91
C ASN A 63 14.24 -23.69 -8.78
N LYS A 64 14.82 -23.19 -7.69
CA LYS A 64 15.22 -24.03 -6.57
C LYS A 64 13.98 -24.66 -5.91
N GLY A 65 14.09 -25.92 -5.47
CA GLY A 65 13.04 -26.62 -4.73
C GLY A 65 11.79 -26.88 -5.58
N GLU A 66 10.61 -26.48 -5.10
CA GLU A 66 9.35 -26.58 -5.85
C GLU A 66 9.25 -25.54 -6.99
N GLY A 67 10.24 -24.65 -7.11
CA GLY A 67 10.23 -23.56 -8.08
C GLY A 67 9.24 -22.45 -7.71
N PRO A 68 8.80 -21.62 -8.67
CA PRO A 68 8.01 -20.42 -8.38
C PRO A 68 6.56 -20.71 -7.97
N ILE A 69 6.07 -21.94 -8.16
CA ILE A 69 4.72 -22.36 -7.79
C ILE A 69 4.84 -23.43 -6.70
N LEU A 70 4.55 -23.02 -5.47
CA LEU A 70 4.64 -23.87 -4.28
C LEU A 70 3.32 -24.60 -4.01
N GLY A 71 3.38 -25.77 -3.38
CA GLY A 71 2.21 -26.51 -2.88
C GLY A 71 2.20 -28.00 -3.22
N GLY A 72 3.25 -28.53 -3.85
CA GLY A 72 3.51 -29.94 -4.13
C GLY A 72 2.52 -30.70 -5.04
N ASN A 73 1.24 -30.31 -5.05
CA ASN A 73 0.17 -30.87 -5.87
C ASN A 73 -0.76 -29.76 -6.38
N LEU A 74 -1.71 -30.09 -7.26
CA LEU A 74 -2.61 -29.10 -7.87
C LEU A 74 -3.44 -28.33 -6.82
N GLY A 75 -3.93 -29.03 -5.79
CA GLY A 75 -4.73 -28.42 -4.73
C GLY A 75 -3.92 -27.47 -3.85
N GLY A 76 -2.73 -27.90 -3.41
CA GLY A 76 -1.81 -27.08 -2.64
C GLY A 76 -1.31 -25.88 -3.43
N SER A 77 -1.00 -26.07 -4.72
CA SER A 77 -0.60 -24.98 -5.62
C SER A 77 -1.69 -23.94 -5.78
N LEU A 78 -2.95 -24.37 -5.92
CA LEU A 78 -4.08 -23.46 -5.97
C LEU A 78 -4.20 -22.65 -4.66
N LEU A 79 -4.06 -23.28 -3.51
CA LEU A 79 -4.11 -22.60 -2.21
C LEU A 79 -2.97 -21.59 -2.03
N SER A 80 -1.75 -21.94 -2.43
CA SER A 80 -0.60 -21.03 -2.41
C SER A 80 -0.84 -19.81 -3.30
N ILE A 81 -1.32 -20.03 -4.53
CA ILE A 81 -1.66 -18.96 -5.47
C ILE A 81 -2.74 -18.04 -4.88
N LEU A 82 -3.80 -18.61 -4.31
CA LEU A 82 -4.86 -17.85 -3.64
C LEU A 82 -4.32 -17.04 -2.46
N GLY A 83 -3.43 -17.61 -1.65
CA GLY A 83 -2.76 -16.90 -0.56
C GLY A 83 -1.95 -15.69 -1.05
N VAL A 84 -1.18 -15.85 -2.13
CA VAL A 84 -0.43 -14.74 -2.74
C VAL A 84 -1.37 -13.69 -3.31
N PHE A 85 -2.49 -14.07 -3.94
CA PHE A 85 -3.49 -13.11 -4.43
C PHE A 85 -4.09 -12.26 -3.31
N LEU A 86 -4.31 -12.82 -2.12
CA LEU A 86 -4.81 -12.07 -0.97
C LEU A 86 -3.79 -11.01 -0.50
N ILE A 87 -2.52 -11.39 -0.35
CA ILE A 87 -1.44 -10.48 0.06
C ILE A 87 -1.19 -9.41 -1.00
N ALA A 88 -1.17 -9.82 -2.27
CA ALA A 88 -1.03 -8.91 -3.40
C ALA A 88 -2.20 -7.92 -3.41
N GLY A 89 -3.44 -8.40 -3.39
CA GLY A 89 -4.64 -7.55 -3.40
C GLY A 89 -4.71 -6.60 -2.22
N PHE A 90 -4.33 -7.02 -1.01
CA PHE A 90 -4.17 -6.11 0.13
C PHE A 90 -3.16 -4.99 -0.16
N SER A 91 -2.04 -5.30 -0.80
CA SER A 91 -1.00 -4.32 -1.18
C SER A 91 -1.47 -3.30 -2.24
N PHE A 92 -2.58 -3.57 -2.93
CA PHE A 92 -3.21 -2.67 -3.90
C PHE A 92 -4.29 -1.76 -3.28
N GLN A 93 -4.64 -1.94 -2.00
CA GLN A 93 -5.56 -1.04 -1.30
C GLN A 93 -5.02 0.39 -1.28
N GLY A 94 -5.94 1.37 -1.26
CA GLY A 94 -5.62 2.78 -1.38
C GLY A 94 -5.60 3.31 -2.82
N THR A 95 -5.75 2.45 -3.84
CA THR A 95 -5.94 2.92 -5.23
C THR A 95 -7.27 3.66 -5.40
N GLU A 96 -8.27 3.31 -4.58
CA GLU A 96 -9.55 4.00 -4.45
C GLU A 96 -9.42 5.45 -3.94
N LEU A 97 -8.28 5.83 -3.35
CA LEU A 97 -8.03 7.20 -2.91
C LEU A 97 -8.08 8.20 -4.07
N ILE A 98 -7.77 7.76 -5.29
CA ILE A 98 -7.94 8.60 -6.50
C ILE A 98 -9.40 9.06 -6.64
N GLY A 99 -10.36 8.19 -6.29
CA GLY A 99 -11.78 8.52 -6.31
C GLY A 99 -12.18 9.50 -5.20
N ILE A 100 -11.65 9.31 -3.98
CA ILE A 100 -11.91 10.21 -2.84
C ILE A 100 -11.35 11.61 -3.11
N THR A 101 -10.14 11.69 -3.66
CA THR A 101 -9.45 12.95 -3.95
C THR A 101 -9.94 13.62 -5.23
N ALA A 102 -10.70 12.92 -6.08
CA ALA A 102 -11.26 13.48 -7.31
C ALA A 102 -12.14 14.71 -7.04
N GLY A 103 -12.90 14.71 -5.93
CA GLY A 103 -13.78 15.83 -5.54
C GLY A 103 -13.04 17.10 -5.12
N GLU A 104 -11.75 17.00 -4.81
CA GLU A 104 -10.89 18.11 -4.41
C GLU A 104 -9.91 18.51 -5.53
N SER A 105 -9.99 17.85 -6.70
CA SER A 105 -9.14 18.15 -7.85
C SER A 105 -9.64 19.38 -8.61
N GLU A 106 -8.74 20.28 -9.00
CA GLU A 106 -9.09 21.45 -9.83
C GLU A 106 -9.58 21.06 -11.24
N ASN A 107 -9.06 19.96 -11.78
CA ASN A 107 -9.35 19.49 -13.15
C ASN A 107 -9.57 17.97 -13.19
N PRO A 108 -10.64 17.45 -12.54
CA PRO A 108 -10.83 16.02 -12.34
C PRO A 108 -10.94 15.23 -13.65
N GLU A 109 -11.56 15.81 -14.69
CA GLU A 109 -11.72 15.18 -16.01
C GLU A 109 -10.39 14.77 -16.66
N ARG A 110 -9.31 15.52 -16.40
CA ARG A 110 -7.98 15.22 -16.93
C ARG A 110 -7.09 14.56 -15.90
N ALA A 111 -7.14 15.01 -14.65
CA ALA A 111 -6.28 14.55 -13.57
C ALA A 111 -6.57 13.10 -13.19
N VAL A 112 -7.86 12.73 -13.04
CA VAL A 112 -8.25 11.39 -12.59
C VAL A 112 -7.87 10.30 -13.61
N PRO A 113 -8.21 10.41 -14.91
CA PRO A 113 -7.80 9.38 -15.88
C PRO A 113 -6.28 9.25 -16.02
N LYS A 114 -5.54 10.37 -15.93
CA LYS A 114 -4.09 10.37 -15.96
C LYS A 114 -3.51 9.65 -14.74
N ALA A 115 -4.00 9.96 -13.55
CA ALA A 115 -3.57 9.32 -12.30
C ALA A 115 -3.82 7.80 -12.34
N ILE A 116 -5.00 7.36 -12.78
CA ILE A 116 -5.33 5.92 -12.92
C ILE A 116 -4.32 5.22 -13.83
N LYS A 117 -4.06 5.76 -15.03
CA LYS A 117 -3.08 5.17 -15.97
C LYS A 117 -1.67 5.14 -15.38
N GLN A 118 -1.25 6.21 -14.71
CA GLN A 118 0.07 6.28 -14.08
C GLN A 118 0.22 5.25 -12.97
N VAL A 119 -0.80 5.09 -12.12
CA VAL A 119 -0.79 4.08 -11.04
C VAL A 119 -0.72 2.68 -11.62
N PHE A 120 -1.49 2.37 -12.66
CA PHE A 120 -1.44 1.07 -13.33
C PHE A 120 -0.03 0.73 -13.83
N TRP A 121 0.58 1.61 -14.63
CA TRP A 121 1.92 1.38 -15.19
C TRP A 121 3.00 1.34 -14.11
N ARG A 122 2.90 2.20 -13.09
CA ARG A 122 3.82 2.23 -11.97
C ARG A 122 3.83 0.90 -11.22
N ILE A 123 2.65 0.33 -10.98
CA ILE A 123 2.55 -0.96 -10.29
C ILE A 123 3.05 -2.09 -11.19
N LEU A 124 2.61 -2.15 -12.44
CA LEU A 124 3.05 -3.19 -13.38
C LEU A 124 4.59 -3.22 -13.48
N LEU A 125 5.22 -2.06 -13.66
CA LEU A 125 6.66 -1.98 -13.88
C LEU A 125 7.45 -2.19 -12.60
N PHE A 126 7.20 -1.41 -11.55
CA PHE A 126 8.04 -1.46 -10.35
C PHE A 126 7.75 -2.65 -9.45
N TYR A 127 6.48 -3.04 -9.30
CA TYR A 127 6.10 -4.11 -8.37
C TYR A 127 6.49 -5.48 -8.90
N ILE A 128 6.13 -5.78 -10.16
CA ILE A 128 6.45 -7.08 -10.77
C ILE A 128 7.95 -7.24 -10.93
N LEU A 129 8.65 -6.22 -11.44
CA LEU A 129 10.11 -6.32 -11.61
C LEU A 129 10.84 -6.43 -10.27
N ALA A 130 10.43 -5.69 -9.24
CA ALA A 130 11.07 -5.79 -7.93
C ALA A 130 10.86 -7.19 -7.30
N ILE A 131 9.64 -7.73 -7.34
CA ILE A 131 9.35 -9.08 -6.85
C ILE A 131 10.12 -10.14 -7.66
N PHE A 132 10.18 -9.97 -8.98
CA PHE A 132 10.97 -10.85 -9.85
C PHE A 132 12.45 -10.84 -9.46
N VAL A 133 13.04 -9.65 -9.30
CA VAL A 133 14.43 -9.51 -8.83
C VAL A 133 14.64 -10.18 -7.47
N ILE A 134 13.72 -9.98 -6.52
CA ILE A 134 13.77 -10.63 -5.22
C ILE A 134 13.74 -12.15 -5.37
N GLY A 135 12.81 -12.71 -6.14
CA GLY A 135 12.67 -14.15 -6.35
C GLY A 135 13.85 -14.78 -7.09
N MET A 136 14.58 -14.00 -7.89
CA MET A 136 15.80 -14.43 -8.58
C MET A 136 17.04 -14.40 -7.68
N LEU A 137 17.03 -13.62 -6.59
CA LEU A 137 18.19 -13.40 -5.72
C LEU A 137 18.04 -13.99 -4.32
N ILE A 138 16.81 -14.25 -3.87
CA ILE A 138 16.52 -14.75 -2.53
C ILE A 138 15.67 -16.02 -2.65
N PRO A 139 16.15 -17.17 -2.14
CA PRO A 139 15.37 -18.40 -2.11
C PRO A 139 14.07 -18.25 -1.32
N TYR A 140 12.98 -18.85 -1.80
CA TYR A 140 11.68 -18.79 -1.13
C TYR A 140 11.69 -19.42 0.27
N ASP A 141 12.61 -20.35 0.51
CA ASP A 141 12.82 -21.08 1.77
C ASP A 141 13.78 -20.36 2.73
N SER A 142 14.17 -19.11 2.43
CA SER A 142 15.11 -18.37 3.26
C SER A 142 14.53 -18.08 4.65
N SER A 143 15.24 -18.51 5.70
CA SER A 143 14.88 -18.23 7.10
C SER A 143 14.80 -16.73 7.42
N ALA A 144 15.53 -15.90 6.68
CA ALA A 144 15.50 -14.44 6.82
C ALA A 144 14.17 -13.82 6.36
N LEU A 145 13.45 -14.47 5.44
CA LEU A 145 12.11 -14.07 4.99
C LEU A 145 11.03 -14.52 5.98
N MET A 146 11.21 -15.70 6.59
CA MET A 146 10.19 -16.33 7.43
C MET A 146 10.17 -15.81 8.88
N GLY A 147 11.16 -15.02 9.30
CA GLY A 147 11.25 -14.50 10.67
C GLY A 147 11.36 -15.65 11.69
N GLY A 148 12.52 -16.30 11.75
CA GLY A 148 12.77 -17.36 12.72
C GLY A 148 13.08 -16.81 14.11
N GLY A 149 12.26 -17.14 15.12
CA GLY A 149 12.54 -16.87 16.54
C GLY A 149 12.11 -15.48 17.03
N ASN A 150 12.97 -14.82 17.81
CA ASN A 150 12.78 -13.44 18.32
C ASN A 150 13.17 -12.35 17.31
N ASP A 151 13.60 -12.72 16.09
CA ASP A 151 14.07 -11.79 15.07
C ASP A 151 12.93 -11.29 14.18
N VAL A 152 12.95 -9.99 13.89
CA VAL A 152 12.02 -9.34 12.98
C VAL A 152 12.30 -9.83 11.55
N ALA A 153 11.27 -10.31 10.84
CA ALA A 153 11.36 -10.65 9.43
C ALA A 153 12.04 -9.53 8.64
N THR A 154 13.13 -9.84 7.95
CA THR A 154 13.94 -8.82 7.26
C THR A 154 13.30 -8.52 5.91
N SER A 155 13.17 -7.24 5.57
CA SER A 155 12.64 -6.85 4.26
C SER A 155 13.47 -7.48 3.13
N PRO A 156 12.84 -8.15 2.15
CA PRO A 156 13.56 -8.72 1.02
C PRO A 156 14.39 -7.68 0.26
N PHE A 157 13.91 -6.43 0.20
CA PHE A 157 14.62 -5.31 -0.42
C PHE A 157 15.95 -5.01 0.27
N THR A 158 16.01 -5.12 1.61
CA THR A 158 17.25 -4.87 2.36
C THR A 158 18.15 -6.09 2.30
N LEU A 159 17.57 -7.29 2.26
CA LEU A 159 18.29 -8.54 2.17
C LEU A 159 19.09 -8.67 0.88
N VAL A 160 18.54 -8.24 -0.26
CA VAL A 160 19.29 -8.18 -1.54
C VAL A 160 20.57 -7.35 -1.40
N PHE A 161 20.48 -6.14 -0.84
CA PHE A 161 21.66 -5.28 -0.66
C PHE A 161 22.64 -5.83 0.37
N LYS A 162 22.13 -6.42 1.45
CA LYS A 162 22.96 -7.06 2.49
C LYS A 162 23.75 -8.23 1.91
N ASN A 163 23.09 -9.10 1.13
CA ASN A 163 23.73 -10.25 0.50
C ASN A 163 24.74 -9.83 -0.58
N ALA A 164 24.50 -8.71 -1.26
CA ALA A 164 25.43 -8.12 -2.22
C ALA A 164 26.60 -7.36 -1.56
N GLY A 165 26.68 -7.30 -0.23
CA GLY A 165 27.77 -6.63 0.50
C GLY A 165 27.62 -5.11 0.64
N PHE A 166 26.50 -4.53 0.21
CA PHE A 166 26.23 -3.09 0.29
C PHE A 166 25.52 -2.70 1.59
N ALA A 167 26.24 -2.79 2.72
CA ALA A 167 25.67 -2.49 4.04
C ALA A 167 25.03 -1.10 4.14
N PHE A 168 25.66 -0.08 3.54
CA PHE A 168 25.10 1.27 3.48
C PHE A 168 23.78 1.34 2.71
N ALA A 169 23.68 0.64 1.57
CA ALA A 169 22.46 0.59 0.77
C ALA A 169 21.33 -0.15 1.50
N ALA A 170 21.65 -1.20 2.26
CA ALA A 170 20.67 -1.89 3.10
C ALA A 170 20.08 -0.96 4.19
N SER A 171 20.92 -0.17 4.87
CA SER A 171 20.45 0.82 5.84
C SER A 171 19.62 1.94 5.20
N PHE A 172 20.04 2.43 4.02
CA PHE A 172 19.26 3.41 3.26
C PHE A 172 17.88 2.86 2.86
N MET A 173 17.82 1.61 2.41
CA MET A 173 16.56 0.96 2.06
C MET A 173 15.62 0.83 3.28
N ASN A 174 16.14 0.51 4.46
CA ASN A 174 15.33 0.53 5.69
C ASN A 174 14.70 1.92 5.94
N ALA A 175 15.45 3.00 5.74
CA ALA A 175 14.92 4.35 5.85
C ALA A 175 13.81 4.62 4.81
N VAL A 176 14.01 4.19 3.56
CA VAL A 176 12.99 4.33 2.50
C VAL A 176 11.73 3.53 2.82
N ILE A 177 11.85 2.33 3.38
CA ILE A 177 10.71 1.53 3.84
C ILE A 177 9.92 2.30 4.92
N LEU A 178 10.60 2.92 5.89
CA LEU A 178 9.93 3.75 6.90
C LEU A 178 9.19 4.94 6.28
N THR A 179 9.77 5.62 5.28
CA THR A 179 9.07 6.69 4.56
C THR A 179 7.86 6.18 3.77
N SER A 180 7.92 4.92 3.30
CA SER A 180 6.81 4.27 2.60
C SER A 180 5.66 3.97 3.54
N VAL A 181 5.95 3.44 4.73
CA VAL A 181 4.97 3.19 5.79
C VAL A 181 4.33 4.51 6.24
N LEU A 182 5.12 5.56 6.44
CA LEU A 182 4.63 6.90 6.82
C LEU A 182 3.64 7.45 5.77
N SER A 183 3.98 7.39 4.48
CA SER A 183 3.13 7.86 3.38
C SER A 183 1.85 7.03 3.24
N ALA A 184 1.92 5.70 3.43
CA ALA A 184 0.74 4.84 3.45
C ALA A 184 -0.20 5.20 4.61
N GLY A 185 0.33 5.37 5.82
CA GLY A 185 -0.43 5.80 6.99
C GLY A 185 -1.03 7.19 6.84
N ASN A 186 -0.28 8.13 6.26
CA ASN A 186 -0.74 9.49 5.95
C ASN A 186 -1.93 9.48 4.98
N SER A 187 -1.85 8.68 3.91
CA SER A 187 -2.92 8.50 2.94
C SER A 187 -4.15 7.79 3.51
N GLY A 188 -3.94 6.79 4.38
CA GLY A 188 -5.02 6.12 5.11
C GLY A 188 -5.78 7.08 6.03
N MET A 189 -5.04 7.85 6.85
CA MET A 189 -5.63 8.89 7.72
C MET A 189 -6.42 9.92 6.91
N TYR A 190 -5.86 10.35 5.78
CA TYR A 190 -6.52 11.26 4.84
C TYR A 190 -7.85 10.68 4.35
N ALA A 191 -7.82 9.47 3.79
CA ALA A 191 -8.99 8.78 3.25
C ALA A 191 -10.09 8.62 4.29
N SER A 192 -9.77 8.05 5.45
CA SER A 192 -10.74 7.80 6.53
C SER A 192 -11.40 9.08 7.02
N THR A 193 -10.62 10.15 7.17
CA THR A 193 -11.10 11.47 7.58
C THR A 193 -12.12 12.04 6.61
N ARG A 194 -11.87 11.93 5.28
CA ARG A 194 -12.77 12.45 4.23
C ARG A 194 -13.99 11.57 4.03
N MET A 195 -13.86 10.25 4.16
CA MET A 195 -15.00 9.33 4.11
C MET A 195 -15.97 9.62 5.26
N LEU A 196 -15.49 9.77 6.49
CA LEU A 196 -16.34 10.07 7.64
C LEU A 196 -17.02 11.45 7.52
N TYR A 197 -16.32 12.43 6.94
CA TYR A 197 -16.91 13.73 6.58
C TYR A 197 -18.04 13.58 5.55
N SER A 198 -17.83 12.85 4.45
CA SER A 198 -18.84 12.62 3.42
C SER A 198 -20.07 11.91 3.97
N MET A 199 -19.86 10.86 4.77
CA MET A 199 -20.95 10.14 5.44
C MET A 199 -21.78 11.05 6.35
N SER A 200 -21.15 12.03 7.00
CA SER A 200 -21.86 13.02 7.81
C SER A 200 -22.76 13.93 6.96
N LYS A 201 -22.30 14.34 5.77
CA LYS A 201 -23.12 15.12 4.82
C LYS A 201 -24.32 14.36 4.30
N ASP A 202 -24.19 13.05 4.15
CA ASP A 202 -25.26 12.15 3.73
C ASP A 202 -26.14 11.65 4.90
N LYS A 203 -25.95 12.17 6.12
CA LYS A 203 -26.66 11.76 7.34
C LYS A 203 -26.47 10.29 7.72
N LEU A 204 -25.38 9.67 7.25
CA LEU A 204 -24.96 8.30 7.57
C LEU A 204 -24.02 8.24 8.79
N ALA A 205 -23.49 9.39 9.20
CA ALA A 205 -22.68 9.54 10.42
C ALA A 205 -23.10 10.80 11.19
N PHE A 206 -22.64 10.94 12.45
CA PHE A 206 -22.96 12.10 13.28
C PHE A 206 -22.59 13.42 12.58
N GLU A 207 -23.47 14.42 12.69
CA GLU A 207 -23.31 15.74 12.03
C GLU A 207 -21.99 16.44 12.41
N THR A 208 -21.50 16.19 13.62
CA THR A 208 -20.23 16.75 14.13
C THR A 208 -19.03 16.41 13.25
N PHE A 209 -19.04 15.26 12.56
CA PHE A 209 -17.98 14.85 11.62
C PHE A 209 -17.99 15.67 10.32
N GLY A 210 -19.09 16.34 10.00
CA GLY A 210 -19.25 17.20 8.83
C GLY A 210 -18.75 18.63 9.03
N LYS A 211 -18.21 18.97 10.21
CA LYS A 211 -17.70 20.32 10.53
C LYS A 211 -16.22 20.44 10.20
N THR A 212 -15.85 21.47 9.43
CA THR A 212 -14.46 21.77 9.05
C THR A 212 -13.90 22.95 9.84
N ASN A 213 -12.58 22.98 10.00
CA ASN A 213 -11.86 24.15 10.52
C ASN A 213 -11.61 25.19 9.43
N LYS A 214 -10.94 26.31 9.77
CA LYS A 214 -10.60 27.40 8.83
C LYS A 214 -9.75 26.96 7.63
N ASN A 215 -9.04 25.83 7.75
CA ASN A 215 -8.19 25.27 6.69
C ASN A 215 -8.92 24.21 5.85
N GLY A 216 -10.23 24.02 6.05
CA GLY A 216 -11.03 23.03 5.34
C GLY A 216 -10.91 21.59 5.85
N VAL A 217 -10.21 21.35 6.96
CA VAL A 217 -9.99 20.00 7.51
C VAL A 217 -11.15 19.61 8.43
N PRO A 218 -11.79 18.44 8.25
CA PRO A 218 -12.84 17.95 9.15
C PRO A 218 -12.23 17.42 10.45
N TYR A 219 -11.93 18.35 11.35
CA TYR A 219 -11.09 18.10 12.53
C TYR A 219 -11.65 17.03 13.48
N MET A 220 -12.98 16.92 13.60
CA MET A 220 -13.60 15.90 14.44
C MET A 220 -13.47 14.50 13.86
N SER A 221 -13.58 14.38 12.53
CA SER A 221 -13.31 13.12 11.85
C SER A 221 -11.84 12.70 12.04
N LEU A 222 -10.91 13.64 11.84
CA LEU A 222 -9.48 13.41 12.02
C LEU A 222 -9.14 12.94 13.44
N LEU A 223 -9.69 13.62 14.46
CA LEU A 223 -9.45 13.28 15.87
C LEU A 223 -9.97 11.89 16.22
N VAL A 224 -11.19 11.55 15.79
CA VAL A 224 -11.75 10.21 16.05
C VAL A 224 -10.97 9.12 15.31
N THR A 225 -10.56 9.35 14.06
CA THR A 225 -9.69 8.41 13.34
C THR A 225 -8.37 8.20 14.09
N ALA A 226 -7.74 9.26 14.60
CA ALA A 226 -6.52 9.15 15.39
C ALA A 226 -6.72 8.38 16.70
N ILE A 227 -7.83 8.60 17.42
CA ILE A 227 -8.18 7.82 18.62
C ILE A 227 -8.29 6.33 18.30
N ILE A 228 -8.95 5.97 17.19
CA ILE A 228 -9.07 4.58 16.77
C ILE A 228 -7.68 3.96 16.51
N VAL A 229 -6.77 4.70 15.85
CA VAL A 229 -5.39 4.24 15.64
C VAL A 229 -4.66 4.01 16.96
N VAL A 230 -4.81 4.91 17.94
CA VAL A 230 -4.23 4.72 19.28
C VAL A 230 -4.79 3.48 19.96
N ILE A 231 -6.11 3.24 19.88
CA ILE A 231 -6.74 2.03 20.43
C ILE A 231 -6.14 0.77 19.77
N ILE A 232 -5.96 0.79 18.45
CA ILE A 232 -5.33 -0.33 17.71
C ILE A 232 -3.90 -0.58 18.21
N PHE A 233 -3.09 0.47 18.43
CA PHE A 233 -1.75 0.32 18.99
C PHE A 233 -1.76 -0.26 20.41
N VAL A 234 -2.72 0.16 21.25
CA VAL A 234 -2.89 -0.41 22.59
C VAL A 234 -3.25 -1.89 22.49
N VAL A 235 -4.23 -2.25 21.66
CA VAL A 235 -4.63 -3.66 21.45
C VAL A 235 -3.44 -4.49 20.97
N GLN A 236 -2.66 -3.98 20.00
CA GLN A 236 -1.47 -4.65 19.50
C GLN A 236 -0.39 -4.84 20.59
N SER A 237 -0.26 -3.89 21.52
CA SER A 237 0.74 -3.96 22.59
C SER A 237 0.39 -4.95 23.70
N VAL A 238 -0.89 -5.26 23.90
CA VAL A 238 -1.36 -6.11 25.02
C VAL A 238 -1.85 -7.49 24.58
N THR A 239 -2.06 -7.70 23.28
CA THR A 239 -2.61 -8.95 22.74
C THR A 239 -1.63 -9.60 21.77
N GLU A 240 -1.13 -10.77 22.13
CA GLU A 240 -0.25 -11.57 21.27
C GLU A 240 -0.96 -11.96 19.97
N GLY A 241 -0.27 -11.85 18.84
CA GLY A 241 -0.83 -12.14 17.52
C GLY A 241 -1.84 -11.11 16.98
N ALA A 242 -2.19 -10.06 17.74
CA ALA A 242 -3.16 -9.05 17.29
C ALA A 242 -2.80 -8.38 15.97
N TYR A 243 -1.51 -8.19 15.70
CA TYR A 243 -1.03 -7.64 14.43
C TYR A 243 -1.59 -8.40 13.22
N GLN A 244 -1.53 -9.74 13.23
CA GLN A 244 -1.99 -10.56 12.11
C GLN A 244 -3.51 -10.44 11.92
N TYR A 245 -4.27 -10.41 13.02
CA TYR A 245 -5.71 -10.20 12.98
C TYR A 245 -6.09 -8.81 12.45
N ILE A 246 -5.38 -7.76 12.87
CA ILE A 246 -5.61 -6.38 12.41
C ILE A 246 -5.33 -6.26 10.92
N VAL A 247 -4.21 -6.83 10.44
CA VAL A 247 -3.87 -6.84 9.01
C VAL A 247 -4.91 -7.61 8.20
N ALA A 248 -5.32 -8.80 8.67
CA ALA A 248 -6.35 -9.59 8.00
C ALA A 248 -7.71 -8.87 7.95
N ALA A 249 -8.13 -8.23 9.04
CA ALA A 249 -9.37 -7.46 9.11
C ALA A 249 -9.33 -6.23 8.18
N SER A 250 -8.21 -5.51 8.14
CA SER A 250 -8.00 -4.41 7.18
C SER A 250 -8.07 -4.92 5.74
N GLY A 251 -7.41 -6.04 5.45
CA GLY A 251 -7.49 -6.70 4.14
C GLY A 251 -8.92 -6.99 3.72
N LEU A 252 -9.67 -7.69 4.58
CA LEU A 252 -11.05 -8.07 4.29
C LEU A 252 -11.97 -6.87 4.05
N THR A 253 -11.88 -5.84 4.89
CA THR A 253 -12.74 -4.65 4.75
C THR A 253 -12.48 -3.89 3.45
N GLY A 254 -11.23 -3.79 3.00
CA GLY A 254 -10.92 -3.20 1.69
C GLY A 254 -11.46 -4.02 0.52
N PHE A 255 -11.41 -5.35 0.57
CA PHE A 255 -12.05 -6.19 -0.47
C PHE A 255 -13.57 -6.02 -0.50
N ILE A 256 -14.22 -5.94 0.67
CA ILE A 256 -15.66 -5.64 0.76
C ILE A 256 -15.97 -4.28 0.12
N ALA A 257 -15.15 -3.27 0.40
CA ALA A 257 -15.30 -1.94 -0.19
C ALA A 257 -15.19 -1.99 -1.72
N TRP A 258 -14.21 -2.72 -2.27
CA TRP A 258 -14.05 -2.87 -3.72
C TRP A 258 -15.21 -3.62 -4.39
N VAL A 259 -15.77 -4.65 -3.75
CA VAL A 259 -17.00 -5.29 -4.23
C VAL A 259 -18.14 -4.26 -4.27
N GLY A 260 -18.29 -3.47 -3.21
CA GLY A 260 -19.27 -2.39 -3.14
C GLY A 260 -19.11 -1.37 -4.27
N ILE A 261 -17.87 -0.92 -4.53
CA ILE A 261 -17.54 0.00 -5.63
C ILE A 261 -17.89 -0.64 -6.98
N ALA A 262 -17.49 -1.89 -7.22
CA ALA A 262 -17.75 -2.59 -8.48
C ALA A 262 -19.25 -2.76 -8.75
N VAL A 263 -20.01 -3.19 -7.74
CA VAL A 263 -21.47 -3.33 -7.84
C VAL A 263 -22.14 -1.98 -8.07
N SER A 264 -21.71 -0.94 -7.37
CA SER A 264 -22.24 0.42 -7.53
C SER A 264 -21.98 0.95 -8.94
N HIS A 265 -20.75 0.76 -9.44
CA HIS A 265 -20.38 1.15 -10.80
C HIS A 265 -21.15 0.37 -11.87
N TYR A 266 -21.32 -0.94 -11.69
CA TYR A 266 -22.13 -1.77 -12.60
C TYR A 266 -23.59 -1.30 -12.66
N ARG A 267 -24.21 -1.01 -11.50
CA ARG A 267 -25.58 -0.48 -11.44
C ARG A 267 -25.67 0.91 -12.06
N PHE A 268 -24.69 1.78 -11.81
CA PHE A 268 -24.62 3.11 -12.41
C PHE A 268 -24.57 3.04 -13.93
N ARG A 269 -23.69 2.21 -14.51
CA ARG A 269 -23.60 2.03 -15.97
C ARG A 269 -24.92 1.59 -16.59
N ARG A 270 -25.61 0.62 -15.98
CA ARG A 270 -26.93 0.16 -16.46
C ARG A 270 -28.00 1.25 -16.40
N ALA A 271 -27.98 2.10 -15.36
CA ALA A 271 -28.91 3.21 -15.25
C ALA A 271 -28.60 4.32 -16.27
N PHE A 272 -27.32 4.63 -16.45
CA PHE A 272 -26.83 5.62 -17.41
C PHE A 272 -27.20 5.24 -18.86
N ASP A 273 -26.97 3.98 -19.25
CA ASP A 273 -27.34 3.49 -20.58
C ASP A 273 -28.86 3.60 -20.82
N LYS A 274 -29.68 3.29 -19.81
CA LYS A 274 -31.14 3.48 -19.88
C LYS A 274 -31.53 4.96 -20.01
N GLN A 275 -30.88 5.84 -19.27
CA GLN A 275 -31.17 7.28 -19.29
C GLN A 275 -30.79 7.91 -20.64
N ILE A 276 -29.68 7.50 -21.25
CA ILE A 276 -29.34 7.89 -22.62
C ILE A 276 -30.42 7.43 -23.61
N MET A 277 -30.89 6.19 -23.49
CA MET A 277 -31.93 5.65 -24.37
C MET A 277 -33.27 6.36 -24.21
N ILE A 278 -33.59 6.89 -23.03
CA ILE A 278 -34.78 7.73 -22.79
C ILE A 278 -34.61 9.10 -23.47
N ASN A 279 -33.44 9.72 -23.37
CA ASN A 279 -33.20 11.06 -23.95
C ASN A 279 -33.08 11.07 -25.48
N LEU A 280 -32.96 9.90 -26.12
CA LEU A 280 -32.89 9.73 -27.58
C LEU A 280 -34.25 9.38 -28.22
N ASN A 281 -35.30 9.14 -27.44
CA ASN A 281 -36.68 8.86 -27.88
C ASN A 281 -37.61 10.01 -27.49
#